data_AF-A0AAV5JUR1-F1
#
_entry.id   AF-A0AAV5JUR1-F1
#
_cell.length_a   1.000
_cell.length_b   1.000
_cell.length_c   1.000
_cell.angle_alpha   90.00
_cell.angle_beta   90.00
_cell.angle_gamma   90.00
#
_symmetry.space_group_name_H-M   'P 1'
#
loop_
_entity.id
_entity.type
_entity.pdbx_description
1 polymer ?
#
loop_
_entity_poly.entity_id
_entity_poly.type
_entity_poly.pdbx_seq_one_letter_code
_entity_poly.pdbx_strand_id
1 'polypeptide(L)'
;MVEQGDKLDLVEQDVKGQCNSECKTIEGACQEIIGSSDTNVAEYIYKSIPDIESLINYLRKDLTEACSTNPPPVPKDRIPGEPFEPKPTNEAEMEKILRSMEGMPGAPSMKMYSREELMNMKNFVEDADADEDEDDDSPFPSKLGKILREKASAKGKWKPRITKGITHTEEALKKHAKWVSYRVQKWWKVFKTARSKNAKDSNAEL
;
A
#
# COMPACT_ATOMS: atom_id res chain seq x y z
N MET A 1 6.79 12.99 -11.27
CA MET A 1 7.39 13.85 -10.23
C MET A 1 6.90 15.27 -10.48
N VAL A 2 6.94 16.18 -9.51
CA VAL A 2 6.54 17.59 -9.72
C VAL A 2 7.67 18.50 -9.25
N GLU A 3 8.06 19.44 -10.11
CA GLU A 3 9.10 20.41 -9.80
C GLU A 3 8.49 21.58 -9.01
N GLN A 4 8.98 21.79 -7.79
CA GLN A 4 8.64 22.94 -6.95
C GLN A 4 9.90 23.78 -6.72
N GLY A 5 10.18 24.69 -7.66
CA GLY A 5 11.37 25.54 -7.60
C GLY A 5 12.66 24.71 -7.66
N ASP A 6 13.49 24.82 -6.61
CA ASP A 6 14.78 24.11 -6.53
C ASP A 6 14.66 22.65 -6.04
N LYS A 7 13.44 22.11 -5.86
CA LYS A 7 13.19 20.76 -5.31
C LYS A 7 12.24 19.94 -6.20
N LEU A 8 12.49 18.63 -6.24
CA LEU A 8 11.59 17.64 -6.83
C LEU A 8 10.78 16.97 -5.73
N ASP A 9 9.46 17.00 -5.87
CA ASP A 9 8.55 16.30 -4.97
C ASP A 9 7.81 15.18 -5.70
N LEU A 10 7.63 14.07 -4.98
CA LEU A 10 6.80 12.96 -5.43
C LEU A 10 5.38 13.20 -4.90
N VAL A 11 4.44 13.42 -5.82
CA VAL A 11 3.02 13.69 -5.51
C VAL A 11 2.20 12.48 -5.91
N GLU A 12 1.33 12.02 -5.01
CA GLU A 12 0.39 10.94 -5.29
C GLU A 12 -0.75 11.47 -6.19
N GLN A 13 -1.08 10.72 -7.23
CA GLN A 13 -2.14 11.04 -8.18
C GLN A 13 -3.31 10.06 -7.98
N ASP A 14 -4.55 10.54 -8.08
CA ASP A 14 -5.76 9.72 -7.85
C ASP A 14 -6.00 8.66 -8.94
N VAL A 15 -5.37 8.84 -10.11
CA VAL A 15 -5.53 7.95 -11.27
C VAL A 15 -4.18 7.37 -11.69
N LYS A 16 -4.18 6.17 -12.27
CA LYS A 16 -2.97 5.58 -12.84
C LYS A 16 -2.60 6.31 -14.13
N GLY A 17 -1.38 6.84 -14.19
CA GLY A 17 -0.84 7.47 -15.38
C GLY A 17 -0.01 6.53 -16.24
N GLN A 18 0.26 6.97 -17.47
CA GLN A 18 1.20 6.31 -18.36
C GLN A 18 2.62 6.43 -17.79
N CYS A 19 3.37 5.32 -17.80
CA CYS A 19 4.71 5.27 -17.22
C CYS A 19 5.77 5.66 -18.26
N ASN A 20 6.19 6.93 -18.21
CA ASN A 20 7.21 7.47 -19.11
C ASN A 20 8.58 7.59 -18.41
N SER A 21 9.46 8.46 -18.92
CA SER A 21 10.85 8.61 -18.48
C SER A 21 11.02 8.75 -16.97
N GLU A 22 10.29 9.66 -16.32
CA GLU A 22 10.38 9.87 -14.87
C GLU A 22 9.92 8.64 -14.06
N CYS A 23 8.83 8.01 -14.48
CA CYS A 23 8.32 6.80 -13.85
C CYS A 23 9.34 5.66 -13.96
N LYS A 24 9.96 5.49 -15.14
CA LYS A 24 11.03 4.51 -15.37
C LYS A 24 12.30 4.81 -14.56
N THR A 25 12.61 6.08 -14.31
CA THR A 25 13.71 6.46 -13.41
C THR A 25 13.44 5.98 -11.99
N ILE A 26 12.22 6.18 -11.49
CA ILE A 26 11.81 5.69 -10.16
C ILE A 26 11.81 4.16 -10.12
N GLU A 27 11.25 3.51 -11.14
CA GLU A 27 11.23 2.05 -11.27
C GLU A 27 12.64 1.47 -11.25
N GLY A 28 13.57 2.05 -12.02
CA GLY A 28 14.97 1.65 -12.02
C GLY A 28 15.63 1.78 -10.65
N ALA A 29 15.41 2.90 -9.96
CA ALA A 29 15.92 3.09 -8.60
C ALA A 29 15.32 2.06 -7.61
N CYS A 30 14.01 1.77 -7.71
CA CYS A 30 13.38 0.75 -6.89
C CYS A 30 13.94 -0.65 -7.18
N GLN A 31 14.16 -0.98 -8.46
CA GLN A 31 14.75 -2.25 -8.88
C GLN A 31 16.18 -2.40 -8.35
N GLU A 32 16.97 -1.33 -8.36
CA GLU A 32 18.34 -1.34 -7.84
C GLU A 32 18.37 -1.58 -6.33
N ILE A 33 17.55 -0.83 -5.58
CA ILE A 33 17.54 -0.91 -4.11
C ILE A 33 16.87 -2.20 -3.63
N ILE A 34 15.63 -2.45 -4.05
CA ILE A 34 14.86 -3.59 -3.59
C ILE A 34 15.33 -4.86 -4.29
N GLY A 35 15.63 -4.83 -5.58
CA GLY A 35 16.05 -6.03 -6.29
C GLY A 35 17.38 -6.61 -5.82
N SER A 36 18.31 -5.77 -5.33
CA SER A 36 19.57 -6.23 -4.74
C SER A 36 19.45 -6.66 -3.28
N SER A 37 18.49 -6.10 -2.55
CA SER A 37 18.34 -6.25 -1.10
C SER A 37 17.01 -6.92 -0.70
N ASP A 38 16.33 -7.58 -1.65
CA ASP A 38 14.98 -8.12 -1.52
C ASP A 38 14.86 -9.06 -0.31
N THR A 39 15.87 -9.90 -0.14
CA THR A 39 15.97 -10.89 0.92
C THR A 39 16.14 -10.21 2.29
N ASN A 40 16.99 -9.19 2.37
CA ASN A 40 17.23 -8.44 3.60
C ASN A 40 15.98 -7.65 4.01
N VAL A 41 15.31 -7.03 3.05
CA VAL A 41 14.05 -6.30 3.27
C VAL A 41 12.95 -7.28 3.71
N ALA A 42 12.83 -8.44 3.07
CA ALA A 42 11.85 -9.46 3.43
C ALA A 42 12.09 -10.01 4.85
N GLU A 43 13.35 -10.26 5.20
CA GLU A 43 13.75 -10.70 6.54
C GLU A 43 13.42 -9.63 7.60
N TYR A 44 13.74 -8.37 7.32
CA TYR A 44 13.44 -7.26 8.22
C TYR A 44 11.94 -7.09 8.44
N ILE A 45 11.13 -7.18 7.38
CA ILE A 45 9.66 -7.13 7.47
C ILE A 45 9.14 -8.31 8.31
N TYR A 46 9.65 -9.52 8.07
CA TYR A 46 9.18 -10.72 8.75
C TYR A 46 9.53 -10.74 10.25
N LYS A 47 10.75 -10.32 10.61
CA LYS A 47 11.22 -10.34 12.00
C LYS A 47 10.70 -9.18 12.82
N SER A 48 10.68 -7.99 12.23
CA SER A 48 10.49 -6.74 12.97
C SER A 48 9.06 -6.21 12.90
N ILE A 49 8.29 -6.62 11.87
CA ILE A 49 6.96 -6.07 11.54
C ILE A 49 6.98 -4.52 11.68
N PRO A 50 7.85 -3.85 10.92
CA PRO A 50 8.09 -2.42 11.10
C PRO A 50 6.89 -1.59 10.63
N ASP A 51 6.73 -0.41 11.23
CA ASP A 51 5.87 0.63 10.66
C ASP A 51 6.52 1.23 9.40
N ILE A 52 5.73 1.89 8.56
CA ILE A 52 6.17 2.44 7.25
C ILE A 52 7.38 3.38 7.45
N GLU A 53 7.35 4.24 8.45
CA GLU A 53 8.45 5.16 8.74
C GLU A 53 9.75 4.43 9.15
N SER A 54 9.61 3.31 9.86
CA SER A 54 10.76 2.50 10.28
C SER A 54 11.37 1.77 9.10
N LEU A 55 10.53 1.24 8.20
CA LEU A 55 10.98 0.63 6.95
C LEU A 55 11.68 1.63 6.03
N ILE A 56 11.14 2.85 5.90
CA ILE A 56 11.76 3.92 5.12
C ILE A 56 13.13 4.29 5.71
N ASN A 57 13.24 4.42 7.04
CA ASN A 57 14.52 4.73 7.68
C ASN A 57 15.56 3.63 7.45
N TYR A 58 15.16 2.36 7.55
CA TYR A 58 16.02 1.21 7.27
C TYR A 58 16.53 1.23 5.82
N LEU A 59 15.63 1.40 4.84
CA LEU A 59 15.99 1.50 3.43
C LEU A 59 16.94 2.69 3.16
N ARG A 60 16.61 3.84 3.76
CA ARG A 60 17.29 5.13 3.56
C ARG A 60 18.70 5.17 4.15
N LYS A 61 18.88 4.63 5.36
CA LYS A 61 20.12 4.78 6.14
C LYS A 61 20.93 3.51 6.16
N ASP A 62 20.29 2.37 6.37
CA ASP A 62 20.99 1.12 6.65
C ASP A 62 21.31 0.32 5.38
N LEU A 63 20.47 0.44 4.33
CA LEU A 63 20.68 -0.28 3.07
C LEU A 63 21.37 0.56 1.99
N THR A 64 20.95 1.81 1.79
CA THR A 64 21.38 2.59 0.62
C THR A 64 22.32 3.73 0.97
N GLU A 65 22.34 4.17 2.23
CA GLU A 65 22.97 5.42 2.69
C GLU A 65 22.59 6.67 1.85
N ALA A 66 21.58 6.55 0.97
CA ALA A 66 21.34 7.47 -0.14
C ALA A 66 20.89 8.85 0.36
N CYS A 67 20.42 8.92 1.59
CA CYS A 67 19.97 10.16 2.17
C CYS A 67 20.74 10.54 3.45
N SER A 68 21.99 10.10 3.54
CA SER A 68 22.99 10.59 4.50
C SER A 68 23.36 12.05 4.22
N THR A 69 23.24 12.49 2.97
CA THR A 69 23.40 13.88 2.54
C THR A 69 22.07 14.46 2.06
N ASN A 70 21.94 15.78 2.12
CA ASN A 70 20.78 16.46 1.55
C ASN A 70 20.83 16.36 0.01
N PRO A 71 19.69 16.17 -0.66
CA PRO A 71 19.65 16.10 -2.12
C PRO A 71 20.26 17.37 -2.74
N PRO A 72 21.06 17.24 -3.81
CA PRO A 72 21.55 18.41 -4.53
C PRO A 72 20.36 19.20 -5.13
N PRO A 73 20.48 20.54 -5.24
CA PRO A 73 19.43 21.37 -5.84
C PRO A 73 19.24 21.01 -7.32
N VAL A 74 18.01 21.21 -7.81
CA VAL A 74 17.67 20.95 -9.21
C VAL A 74 18.44 21.91 -10.12
N PRO A 75 19.11 21.43 -11.18
CA PRO A 75 19.78 22.30 -12.15
C PRO A 75 18.79 23.25 -12.84
N LYS A 76 19.15 24.53 -12.96
CA LYS A 76 18.29 25.56 -13.56
C LYS A 76 18.05 25.38 -15.07
N ASP A 77 18.97 24.69 -15.74
CA ASP A 77 18.90 24.40 -17.18
C ASP A 77 18.20 23.06 -17.48
N ARG A 78 17.57 22.44 -16.47
CA ARG A 78 16.79 21.23 -16.65
C ARG A 78 15.51 21.55 -17.41
N ILE A 79 15.24 20.78 -18.46
CA ILE A 79 13.94 20.79 -19.13
C ILE A 79 12.94 20.14 -18.18
N PRO A 80 11.82 20.80 -17.84
CA PRO A 80 10.79 20.21 -16.99
C PRO A 80 10.36 18.84 -17.50
N GLY A 81 10.12 17.93 -16.57
CA GLY A 81 9.65 16.58 -16.88
C GLY A 81 8.35 16.55 -17.67
N GLU A 82 8.09 15.42 -18.33
CA GLU A 82 6.85 15.19 -19.05
C GLU A 82 5.63 15.33 -18.10
N PRO A 83 4.56 16.03 -18.53
CA PRO A 83 3.37 16.17 -17.71
C PRO A 83 2.71 14.80 -17.48
N PHE A 84 2.01 14.69 -16.35
CA PHE A 84 1.26 13.48 -16.01
C PHE A 84 0.11 13.27 -16.99
N GLU A 85 0.13 12.14 -17.70
CA GLU A 85 -0.94 11.70 -18.58
C GLU A 85 -1.68 10.51 -17.96
N PRO A 86 -3.00 10.61 -17.71
CA PRO A 86 -3.78 9.48 -17.19
C PRO A 86 -3.84 8.35 -18.22
N LYS A 87 -3.68 7.09 -17.79
CA LYS A 87 -3.88 5.95 -18.70
C LYS A 87 -5.33 5.95 -19.21
N PRO A 88 -5.56 5.61 -20.49
CA PRO A 88 -6.92 5.44 -20.99
C PRO A 88 -7.61 4.31 -20.20
N THR A 89 -8.88 4.50 -19.87
CA THR A 89 -9.67 3.62 -18.98
C THR A 89 -9.65 2.16 -19.44
N ASN A 90 -9.67 1.93 -20.75
CA ASN A 90 -9.68 0.59 -21.34
C ASN A 90 -8.36 -0.17 -21.11
N GLU A 91 -7.22 0.52 -21.10
CA GLU A 91 -5.91 -0.13 -20.89
C GLU A 91 -5.64 -0.39 -19.41
N ALA A 92 -6.09 0.51 -18.52
CA ALA A 92 -5.98 0.31 -17.08
C ALA A 92 -6.78 -0.91 -16.58
N GLU A 93 -7.94 -1.18 -17.19
CA GLU A 93 -8.76 -2.35 -16.89
C GLU A 93 -8.17 -3.64 -17.47
N MET A 94 -7.66 -3.59 -18.71
CA MET A 94 -7.01 -4.73 -19.34
C MET A 94 -5.73 -5.16 -18.60
N GLU A 95 -4.90 -4.21 -18.16
CA GLU A 95 -3.69 -4.47 -17.37
C GLU A 95 -4.03 -5.06 -15.99
N LYS A 96 -5.13 -4.60 -15.37
CA LYS A 96 -5.63 -5.19 -14.13
C LYS A 96 -6.04 -6.65 -14.31
N ILE A 97 -6.67 -6.99 -15.44
CA ILE A 97 -7.03 -8.36 -15.79
C ILE A 97 -5.76 -9.21 -16.00
N LEU A 98 -4.81 -8.75 -16.83
CA LEU A 98 -3.56 -9.47 -17.10
C LEU A 98 -2.73 -9.75 -15.83
N ARG A 99 -2.58 -8.74 -14.96
CA ARG A 99 -1.86 -8.90 -13.69
C ARG A 99 -2.54 -9.89 -12.73
N SER A 100 -3.86 -10.03 -12.82
CA SER A 100 -4.59 -11.04 -12.04
C SER A 100 -4.37 -12.46 -12.52
N MET A 101 -3.96 -12.64 -13.78
CA MET A 101 -3.67 -13.94 -14.40
C MET A 101 -2.24 -14.41 -14.15
N GLU A 102 -1.28 -13.48 -14.03
CA GLU A 102 0.16 -13.78 -13.84
C GLU A 102 0.50 -14.49 -12.51
N GLY A 103 -0.39 -14.40 -11.51
CA GLY A 103 -0.20 -15.02 -10.20
C GLY A 103 -0.79 -16.43 -10.02
N MET A 104 -1.31 -17.07 -11.07
CA MET A 104 -1.98 -18.37 -10.97
C MET A 104 -0.99 -19.53 -11.26
N PRO A 105 -0.59 -20.33 -10.25
CA PRO A 105 0.32 -21.44 -10.47
C PRO A 105 -0.41 -22.56 -11.22
N GLY A 106 0.01 -22.88 -12.44
CA GLY A 106 -0.49 -24.06 -13.17
C GLY A 106 -0.76 -23.94 -14.67
N ALA A 107 -0.35 -22.87 -15.38
CA ALA A 107 -0.53 -22.78 -16.83
C ALA A 107 0.80 -22.67 -17.61
N PRO A 108 1.54 -23.78 -17.78
CA PRO A 108 2.85 -23.78 -18.44
C PRO A 108 2.78 -23.79 -19.99
N SER A 109 1.60 -23.71 -20.60
CA SER A 109 1.41 -23.90 -22.05
C SER A 109 0.48 -22.89 -22.73
N MET A 110 0.15 -21.77 -22.08
CA MET A 110 -0.57 -20.68 -22.75
C MET A 110 0.45 -19.76 -23.43
N LYS A 111 0.51 -19.80 -24.77
CA LYS A 111 1.31 -18.85 -25.55
C LYS A 111 0.77 -17.44 -25.25
N MET A 112 1.60 -16.56 -24.73
CA MET A 112 1.24 -15.15 -24.56
C MET A 112 1.17 -14.52 -25.95
N TYR A 113 -0.05 -14.38 -26.49
CA TYR A 113 -0.27 -13.65 -27.74
C TYR A 113 -0.14 -12.14 -27.47
N SER A 114 0.62 -11.45 -28.31
CA SER A 114 0.80 -10.00 -28.18
C SER A 114 -0.49 -9.24 -28.56
N ARG A 115 -0.59 -7.97 -28.15
CA ARG A 115 -1.78 -7.11 -28.37
C ARG A 115 -2.23 -7.11 -29.84
N GLU A 116 -1.28 -7.22 -30.77
CA GLU A 116 -1.51 -7.20 -32.20
C GLU A 116 -2.09 -8.54 -32.72
N GLU A 117 -1.69 -9.67 -32.13
CA GLU A 117 -2.18 -11.01 -32.49
C GLU A 117 -3.64 -11.23 -32.07
N LEU A 118 -4.03 -10.72 -30.90
CA LEU A 118 -5.42 -10.82 -30.41
C LEU A 118 -6.40 -10.00 -31.25
N MET A 119 -5.99 -8.82 -31.71
CA MET A 119 -6.82 -8.00 -32.61
C MET A 119 -6.92 -8.63 -34.00
N ASN A 120 -5.86 -9.31 -34.47
CA ASN A 120 -5.89 -10.01 -35.75
C ASN A 120 -6.76 -11.27 -35.70
N MET A 121 -6.74 -12.03 -34.59
CA MET A 121 -7.60 -13.21 -34.39
C MET A 121 -9.10 -12.89 -34.33
N LYS A 122 -9.47 -11.70 -33.81
CA LYS A 122 -10.88 -11.29 -33.75
C LYS A 122 -11.52 -11.08 -35.13
N ASN A 123 -10.71 -10.92 -36.18
CA ASN A 123 -11.19 -10.81 -37.57
C ASN A 123 -11.40 -12.18 -38.26
N PHE A 124 -11.15 -13.31 -37.58
CA PHE A 124 -11.27 -14.66 -38.16
C PHE A 124 -12.41 -15.51 -37.56
N VAL A 125 -13.35 -14.91 -36.82
CA VAL A 125 -14.52 -15.61 -36.27
C VAL A 125 -15.81 -15.12 -36.94
N GLU A 126 -15.81 -15.20 -38.27
CA GLU A 126 -17.03 -15.42 -39.05
C GLU A 126 -16.75 -16.69 -39.87
N ASP A 127 -17.61 -17.69 -39.71
CA ASP A 127 -17.66 -18.99 -40.41
C ASP A 127 -16.66 -20.09 -40.01
N ALA A 128 -17.08 -20.96 -39.08
CA ALA A 128 -17.02 -22.41 -39.27
C ALA A 128 -17.85 -23.13 -38.19
N ASP A 129 -18.73 -24.00 -38.70
CA ASP A 129 -19.71 -24.82 -38.01
C ASP A 129 -19.11 -25.88 -37.05
N ALA A 130 -20.03 -26.42 -36.27
CA ALA A 130 -19.93 -27.47 -35.27
C ALA A 130 -19.09 -28.70 -35.65
N ASP A 131 -18.40 -29.25 -34.66
CA ASP A 131 -18.30 -30.70 -34.46
C ASP A 131 -18.32 -30.98 -32.95
N GLU A 132 -19.28 -31.82 -32.57
CA GLU A 132 -19.42 -32.43 -31.25
C GLU A 132 -18.38 -33.54 -31.10
N ASP A 133 -17.56 -33.49 -30.06
CA ASP A 133 -16.89 -34.69 -29.52
C ASP A 133 -16.99 -34.62 -27.99
N GLU A 134 -17.82 -35.50 -27.43
CA GLU A 134 -17.85 -35.84 -26.00
C GLU A 134 -16.57 -36.61 -25.65
N ASP A 135 -15.77 -36.08 -24.71
CA ASP A 135 -14.86 -36.89 -23.90
C ASP A 135 -14.82 -36.34 -22.47
N ASP A 136 -15.63 -36.97 -21.62
CA ASP A 136 -15.56 -36.88 -20.16
C ASP A 136 -14.43 -37.80 -19.67
N ASP A 137 -13.31 -37.21 -19.22
CA ASP A 137 -12.53 -37.76 -18.11
C ASP A 137 -11.40 -36.80 -17.69
N SER A 138 -11.58 -36.12 -16.55
CA SER A 138 -10.44 -35.68 -15.73
C SER A 138 -10.84 -35.65 -14.26
N PRO A 139 -10.20 -36.49 -13.40
CA PRO A 139 -10.55 -36.59 -11.99
C PRO A 139 -9.97 -35.38 -11.24
N PHE A 140 -10.76 -34.32 -11.10
CA PHE A 140 -10.48 -33.27 -10.14
C PHE A 140 -10.33 -33.88 -8.73
N PRO A 141 -9.24 -33.62 -7.99
CA PRO A 141 -9.08 -34.16 -6.65
C PRO A 141 -10.14 -33.55 -5.73
N SER A 142 -11.13 -34.37 -5.35
CA SER A 142 -12.25 -34.05 -4.47
C SER A 142 -11.87 -33.46 -3.09
N LYS A 143 -10.57 -33.49 -2.75
CA LYS A 143 -9.99 -32.82 -1.57
C LYS A 143 -9.91 -31.29 -1.70
N LEU A 144 -9.73 -30.73 -2.90
CA LEU A 144 -9.62 -29.28 -3.09
C LEU A 144 -10.97 -28.57 -2.92
N GLY A 145 -12.05 -29.18 -3.40
CA GLY A 145 -13.41 -28.66 -3.23
C GLY A 145 -13.86 -28.60 -1.76
N LYS A 146 -13.44 -29.59 -0.94
CA LYS A 146 -13.68 -29.58 0.51
C LYS A 146 -12.91 -28.46 1.21
N ILE A 147 -11.63 -28.28 0.90
CA ILE A 147 -10.79 -27.23 1.51
C ILE A 147 -11.28 -25.84 1.14
N LEU A 148 -11.68 -25.61 -0.12
CA LEU A 148 -12.23 -24.32 -0.56
C LEU A 148 -13.58 -24.00 0.12
N ARG A 149 -14.45 -25.00 0.28
CA ARG A 149 -15.74 -24.84 0.98
C ARG A 149 -15.58 -24.59 2.49
N GLU A 150 -14.55 -25.19 3.11
CA GLU A 150 -14.21 -24.98 4.52
C GLU A 150 -13.55 -23.61 4.77
N LYS A 151 -12.66 -23.15 3.86
CA LYS A 151 -12.08 -21.79 3.90
C LYS A 151 -13.11 -20.70 3.62
N ALA A 152 -14.09 -20.95 2.74
CA ALA A 152 -15.20 -20.03 2.49
C ALA A 152 -16.09 -19.85 3.74
N SER A 153 -16.34 -20.93 4.49
CA SER A 153 -17.05 -20.88 5.78
C SER A 153 -16.26 -20.13 6.87
N ALA A 154 -14.94 -20.31 6.93
CA ALA A 154 -14.07 -19.57 7.86
C ALA A 154 -14.04 -18.05 7.58
N LYS A 155 -14.14 -17.64 6.30
CA LYS A 155 -14.27 -16.23 5.88
C LYS A 155 -15.55 -15.54 6.37
N GLY A 156 -16.57 -16.28 6.81
CA GLY A 156 -17.76 -15.74 7.47
C GLY A 156 -17.56 -15.43 8.96
N LYS A 157 -16.68 -16.18 9.65
CA LYS A 157 -16.52 -16.10 11.12
C LYS A 157 -15.48 -15.07 11.59
N TRP A 158 -14.49 -14.73 10.78
CA TRP A 158 -13.45 -13.73 11.15
C TRP A 158 -13.93 -12.27 11.06
N LYS A 159 -14.76 -11.91 10.06
CA LYS A 159 -15.29 -10.54 9.90
C LYS A 159 -16.01 -10.00 11.15
N PRO A 160 -16.97 -10.73 11.78
CA PRO A 160 -17.63 -10.25 13.00
C PRO A 160 -16.71 -10.26 14.23
N ARG A 161 -15.58 -10.98 14.21
CA ARG A 161 -14.59 -10.97 15.28
C ARG A 161 -13.68 -9.74 15.21
N ILE A 162 -13.27 -9.34 14.02
CA ILE A 162 -12.45 -8.14 13.80
C ILE A 162 -13.24 -6.89 14.16
N THR A 163 -14.50 -6.79 13.71
CA THR A 163 -15.35 -5.62 14.02
C THR A 163 -15.62 -5.49 15.53
N LYS A 164 -15.87 -6.59 16.24
CA LYS A 164 -16.02 -6.58 17.71
C LYS A 164 -14.72 -6.19 18.44
N GLY A 165 -13.56 -6.56 17.91
CA GLY A 165 -12.26 -6.19 18.47
C GLY A 165 -12.02 -4.69 18.41
N ILE A 166 -12.30 -4.08 17.25
CA ILE A 166 -12.11 -2.63 17.02
C ILE A 166 -13.07 -1.80 17.88
N THR A 167 -14.33 -2.22 18.05
CA THR A 167 -15.28 -1.49 18.91
C THR A 167 -14.87 -1.52 20.39
N HIS A 168 -14.33 -2.64 20.88
CA HIS A 168 -13.92 -2.76 22.28
C HIS A 168 -12.66 -1.95 22.60
N THR A 169 -11.70 -1.86 21.66
CA THR A 169 -10.52 -1.00 21.83
C THR A 169 -10.90 0.48 21.77
N GLU A 170 -11.82 0.89 20.90
CA GLU A 170 -12.31 2.27 20.84
C GLU A 170 -13.04 2.70 22.14
N GLU A 171 -13.90 1.84 22.70
CA GLU A 171 -14.58 2.11 23.97
C GLU A 171 -13.61 2.18 25.16
N ALA A 172 -12.61 1.30 25.19
CA ALA A 172 -11.56 1.33 26.21
C ALA A 172 -10.72 2.62 26.13
N LEU A 173 -10.36 3.05 24.92
CA LEU A 173 -9.64 4.30 24.69
C LEU A 173 -10.46 5.52 25.09
N LYS A 174 -11.76 5.56 24.75
CA LYS A 174 -12.67 6.64 25.19
C LYS A 174 -12.78 6.72 26.72
N LYS A 175 -12.84 5.58 27.41
CA LYS A 175 -12.85 5.53 28.88
C LYS A 175 -11.53 6.05 29.47
N HIS A 176 -10.38 5.64 28.93
CA HIS A 176 -9.08 6.13 29.37
C HIS A 176 -8.92 7.63 29.11
N ALA A 177 -9.32 8.13 27.94
CA ALA A 177 -9.27 9.55 27.61
C ALA A 177 -10.13 10.40 28.55
N LYS A 178 -11.36 9.94 28.87
CA LYS A 178 -12.24 10.63 29.83
C LYS A 178 -11.67 10.62 31.25
N TRP A 179 -11.05 9.51 31.67
CA TRP A 179 -10.40 9.42 32.98
C TRP A 179 -9.17 10.33 33.10
N VAL A 180 -8.30 10.35 32.09
CA VAL A 180 -7.14 11.25 32.04
C VAL A 180 -7.60 12.71 32.03
N SER A 181 -8.58 13.06 31.21
CA SER A 181 -9.18 14.40 31.16
C SER A 181 -9.72 14.84 32.53
N TYR A 182 -10.49 13.97 33.20
CA TYR A 182 -11.00 14.24 34.55
C TYR A 182 -9.87 14.43 35.56
N ARG A 183 -8.80 13.64 35.45
CA ARG A 183 -7.64 13.73 36.36
C ARG A 183 -6.84 15.01 36.15
N VAL A 184 -6.63 15.43 34.90
CA VAL A 184 -5.99 16.71 34.55
C VAL A 184 -6.83 17.89 35.03
N GLN A 185 -8.15 17.87 34.82
CA GLN A 185 -9.04 18.93 35.31
C GLN A 185 -9.02 19.04 36.84
N LYS A 186 -9.01 17.91 37.56
CA LYS A 186 -8.92 17.90 39.03
C LYS A 186 -7.57 18.45 39.50
N TRP A 187 -6.47 18.06 38.85
CA TRP A 187 -5.13 18.56 39.16
C TRP A 187 -5.04 20.07 38.92
N TRP A 188 -5.59 20.57 37.80
CA TRP A 188 -5.63 22.00 37.49
C TRP A 188 -6.45 22.81 38.50
N LYS A 189 -7.60 22.28 38.96
CA LYS A 189 -8.40 22.93 40.01
C LYS A 189 -7.63 23.03 41.33
N VAL A 190 -6.96 21.96 41.75
CA VAL A 190 -6.12 21.96 42.96
C VAL A 190 -4.98 22.96 42.83
N PHE A 191 -4.29 22.98 41.68
CA PHE A 191 -3.21 23.93 41.41
C PHE A 191 -3.68 25.40 41.47
N LYS A 192 -4.85 25.72 40.89
CA LYS A 192 -5.44 27.07 41.00
C LYS A 192 -5.77 27.44 42.45
N THR A 193 -6.33 26.52 43.24
CA THR A 193 -6.63 26.78 44.65
C THR A 193 -5.38 26.93 45.52
N ALA A 194 -4.30 26.19 45.23
CA ALA A 194 -3.02 26.33 45.91
C ALA A 194 -2.33 27.67 45.57
N ARG A 195 -2.36 28.07 44.30
CA ARG A 195 -1.84 29.38 43.85
C ARG A 195 -2.60 30.56 44.46
N SER A 196 -3.92 30.42 44.65
CA SER A 196 -4.74 31.44 45.32
C SER A 196 -4.48 31.56 46.82
N LYS A 197 -4.03 30.48 47.50
CA LYS A 197 -3.65 30.53 48.91
C LYS A 197 -2.29 31.19 49.11
N ASN A 198 -1.30 30.84 48.29
CA ASN A 198 0.03 31.47 48.32
C ASN A 198 -0.02 32.99 48.04
N ALA A 199 -1.01 33.47 47.28
CA ALA A 199 -1.21 34.91 47.03
C ALA A 199 -1.94 35.65 48.17
N LYS A 200 -2.55 34.94 49.13
CA LYS A 200 -3.15 35.52 50.34
C LYS A 200 -2.16 35.57 51.50
N ASP A 201 -1.29 34.58 51.63
CA ASP A 201 -0.27 34.56 52.70
C ASP A 201 0.86 35.57 52.45
N SER A 202 1.11 35.97 51.19
CA SER A 202 2.10 37.01 50.85
C SER A 202 1.64 38.45 51.10
N ASN A 203 0.42 38.66 51.60
CA ASN A 203 -0.13 39.99 51.92
C ASN A 203 -0.38 40.19 53.43
N ALA A 204 0.14 39.30 54.28
CA ALA A 204 -0.03 39.37 55.75
C ALA A 204 1.23 39.80 56.52
N GLU A 205 2.34 40.11 55.84
CA GLU A 205 3.53 40.75 56.44
C GLU A 205 3.82 42.06 55.70
N LEU A 206 3.14 43.14 56.11
CA LEU A 206 3.54 44.53 55.94
C LEU A 206 2.86 45.40 57.00
#